data_AF-A0A2N2AN35-F1
#
_entry.id   AF-A0A2N2AN35-F1
#
_cell.length_a   1.000
_cell.length_b   1.000
_cell.length_c   1.000
_cell.angle_alpha   90.00
_cell.angle_beta   90.00
_cell.angle_gamma   90.00
#
_symmetry.space_group_name_H-M   'P 1'
#
loop_
_entity.id
_entity.type
_entity.pdbx_description
1 polymer ?
#
loop_
_entity_poly.entity_id
_entity_poly.type
_entity_poly.pdbx_seq_one_letter_code
_entity_poly.pdbx_strand_id
1 'polypeptide(L)'
;MELSDFQRGAVYSIITKEYSPDGESVIPGKTMVRRILEPATRENSRMRAEGNIEMPTDYEVAGWQAFLRVQNVDSGRVHLLHPETIESATMVQEQ
;
A
#
# COMPACT_ATOMS: atom_id res chain seq x y z
N MET A 1 -0.45 -8.17 -9.82
CA MET A 1 -0.09 -6.82 -10.28
C MET A 1 1.33 -6.53 -9.83
N GLU A 2 2.02 -5.63 -10.50
CA GLU A 2 3.38 -5.21 -10.20
C GLU A 2 3.39 -3.75 -9.68
N LEU A 3 4.49 -3.33 -9.05
CA LEU A 3 4.63 -1.95 -8.57
C LEU A 3 4.61 -0.91 -9.70
N SER A 4 5.11 -1.30 -10.88
CA SER A 4 5.15 -0.51 -12.11
C SER A 4 3.78 -0.17 -12.68
N ASP A 5 2.72 -0.91 -12.30
CA ASP A 5 1.35 -0.66 -12.76
C ASP A 5 0.73 0.60 -12.12
N PHE A 6 1.39 1.17 -11.10
CA PHE A 6 0.83 2.24 -10.28
C PHE A 6 1.56 3.56 -10.48
N GLN A 7 0.78 4.61 -10.76
CA GLN A 7 1.31 5.97 -10.87
C GLN A 7 1.39 6.62 -9.48
N ARG A 8 2.57 7.17 -9.17
CA ARG A 8 2.79 7.95 -7.94
C ARG A 8 1.86 9.14 -7.90
N GLY A 9 1.26 9.36 -6.74
CA GLY A 9 0.35 10.45 -6.47
C GLY A 9 -1.10 10.19 -6.86
N ALA A 10 -1.36 9.31 -7.84
CA ALA A 10 -2.70 8.99 -8.30
C ALA A 10 -3.51 8.24 -7.24
N VAL A 11 -4.84 8.36 -7.32
CA VAL A 11 -5.79 7.68 -6.43
C VAL A 11 -6.45 6.54 -7.18
N TYR A 12 -6.49 5.37 -6.55
CA TYR A 12 -7.08 4.15 -7.09
C TYR A 12 -8.17 3.63 -6.15
N SER A 13 -9.24 3.10 -6.74
CA SER A 13 -10.13 2.14 -6.09
C SER A 13 -9.51 0.76 -6.26
N ILE A 14 -9.08 0.16 -5.14
CA ILE A 14 -8.36 -1.11 -5.09
C ILE A 14 -9.28 -2.17 -4.50
N ILE A 15 -9.37 -3.32 -5.15
CA ILE A 15 -10.01 -4.53 -4.62
C ILE A 15 -8.90 -5.50 -4.24
N THR A 16 -8.87 -5.91 -2.98
CA THR A 16 -7.91 -6.92 -2.50
C THR A 16 -8.44 -8.32 -2.75
N LYS A 17 -7.54 -9.28 -2.98
CA LYS A 17 -7.88 -10.69 -2.99
C LYS A 17 -8.31 -11.12 -1.59
N GLU A 18 -9.39 -11.88 -1.52
CA GLU A 18 -9.77 -12.62 -0.32
C GLU A 18 -9.88 -14.10 -0.71
N TYR A 19 -9.28 -14.96 0.09
CA TYR A 19 -9.33 -16.40 -0.14
C TYR A 19 -10.60 -16.94 0.52
N SER A 20 -11.38 -17.71 -0.24
CA SER A 20 -12.52 -18.42 0.33
C SER A 20 -12.08 -19.34 1.47
N PRO A 21 -12.96 -19.65 2.43
CA PRO A 21 -12.64 -20.55 3.53
C PRO A 21 -12.19 -21.95 3.11
N ASP A 22 -12.60 -22.39 1.91
CA ASP A 22 -12.17 -23.66 1.31
C ASP A 22 -10.80 -23.60 0.60
N GLY A 23 -10.23 -22.39 0.44
CA GLY A 23 -8.93 -22.16 -0.20
C GLY A 23 -8.91 -22.39 -1.72
N GLU A 24 -10.03 -22.77 -2.33
CA GLU A 24 -10.10 -23.14 -3.76
C GLU A 24 -10.53 -21.97 -4.65
N SER A 25 -11.10 -20.91 -4.08
CA SER A 25 -11.62 -19.75 -4.83
C SER A 25 -11.06 -18.43 -4.29
N VAL A 26 -10.79 -17.49 -5.20
CA VAL A 26 -10.55 -16.09 -4.83
C VAL A 26 -11.88 -15.38 -4.95
N ILE A 27 -12.40 -14.85 -3.84
CA ILE A 27 -13.57 -13.97 -3.84
C ILE A 27 -13.10 -12.51 -3.86
N PRO A 28 -13.88 -11.59 -4.47
CA PRO A 28 -13.58 -10.17 -4.39
C PRO A 28 -13.57 -9.75 -2.93
N GLY A 29 -12.38 -9.37 -2.45
CA GLY A 29 -12.21 -8.94 -1.08
C GLY A 29 -12.66 -7.50 -0.89
N LYS A 30 -12.03 -6.81 0.05
CA LYS A 30 -12.42 -5.46 0.44
C LYS A 30 -12.03 -4.43 -0.63
N THR A 31 -13.01 -3.61 -1.03
CA THR A 31 -12.78 -2.39 -1.81
C THR A 31 -12.24 -1.27 -0.92
N MET A 32 -11.21 -0.57 -1.37
CA MET A 32 -10.63 0.56 -0.68
C MET A 32 -10.10 1.64 -1.63
N VAL A 33 -10.28 2.90 -1.28
CA VAL A 33 -9.75 4.04 -2.06
C VAL A 33 -8.43 4.50 -1.46
N ARG A 34 -7.36 4.50 -2.27
CA ARG A 34 -6.00 4.77 -1.81
C ARG A 34 -5.25 5.66 -2.78
N ARG A 35 -4.50 6.62 -2.23
CA ARG A 35 -3.48 7.36 -2.96
C ARG A 35 -2.17 6.58 -2.94
N ILE A 36 -1.54 6.42 -4.10
CA ILE A 36 -0.18 5.85 -4.20
C ILE A 36 0.81 6.95 -3.82
N LEU A 37 1.71 6.66 -2.89
CA LEU A 37 2.77 7.59 -2.48
C LEU A 37 4.10 7.19 -3.10
N GLU A 38 5.12 8.02 -2.89
CA GLU A 38 6.50 7.64 -3.17
C GLU A 38 6.89 6.38 -2.38
N PRO A 39 7.81 5.55 -2.93
CA PRO A 39 8.33 4.38 -2.23
C PRO A 39 8.83 4.72 -0.82
N ALA A 40 8.79 3.72 0.06
CA ALA A 40 9.26 3.89 1.42
C ALA A 40 10.76 4.25 1.45
N THR A 41 11.11 5.32 2.15
CA THR A 41 12.49 5.72 2.47
C THR A 41 12.61 5.85 3.98
N ARG A 42 13.84 5.88 4.51
CA ARG A 42 14.06 6.14 5.95
C ARG A 42 13.37 7.42 6.41
N GLU A 43 13.48 8.48 5.61
CA GLU A 43 12.94 9.79 5.94
C GLU A 43 11.41 9.83 5.92
N ASN A 44 10.78 9.24 4.90
CA ASN A 44 9.31 9.29 4.75
C ASN A 44 8.59 8.18 5.52
N SER A 45 9.33 7.26 6.14
CA SER A 45 8.80 6.13 6.91
C SER A 45 9.23 6.14 8.37
N ARG A 46 9.71 7.29 8.86
CA ARG A 46 9.99 7.52 10.27
C ARG A 46 8.75 7.27 11.13
N MET A 47 8.90 6.51 12.20
CA MET A 47 7.82 6.24 13.15
C MET A 47 8.06 7.03 14.44
N ARG A 48 6.99 7.51 15.08
CA ARG A 48 7.08 8.00 16.45
C ARG A 48 6.72 6.87 17.40
N ALA A 49 7.69 6.40 18.16
CA ALA A 49 7.48 5.46 19.26
C ALA A 49 7.87 6.16 20.57
N GLU A 50 6.92 6.25 21.51
CA GLU A 50 7.18 6.71 22.89
C GLU A 50 7.89 8.08 23.01
N GLY A 51 7.61 9.00 22.08
CA GLY A 51 8.20 10.34 22.05
C GLY A 51 9.54 10.44 21.30
N ASN A 52 10.13 9.31 20.90
CA ASN A 52 11.30 9.25 20.04
C ASN A 52 10.91 9.06 18.57
N ILE A 53 11.73 9.61 17.67
CA ILE A 53 11.62 9.33 16.24
C ILE A 53 12.52 8.14 15.95
N GLU A 54 11.91 6.99 15.67
CA GLU A 54 12.62 5.81 15.20
C GLU A 54 12.71 5.88 13.68
N MET A 55 13.95 5.88 13.20
CA MET A 55 14.25 5.75 11.79
C MET A 55 14.40 4.26 11.49
N PRO A 56 13.67 3.72 10.50
CA PRO A 56 13.85 2.33 10.10
C PRO A 56 15.28 2.11 9.60
N THR A 57 15.76 0.89 9.75
CA THR A 57 17.04 0.43 9.22
C THR A 57 17.01 0.34 7.69
N ASP A 58 18.17 0.34 7.05
CA ASP A 58 18.26 0.15 5.59
C ASP A 58 17.70 -1.22 5.17
N TYR A 59 17.84 -2.24 6.04
CA TYR A 59 17.29 -3.58 5.82
C TYR A 59 15.75 -3.57 5.80
N GLU A 60 15.12 -2.88 6.75
CA GLU A 60 13.65 -2.74 6.78
C GLU A 60 13.14 -1.98 5.57
N VAL A 61 13.79 -0.85 5.22
CA VAL A 61 13.42 -0.07 4.04
C VAL A 61 13.57 -0.89 2.76
N ALA A 62 14.63 -1.69 2.63
CA ALA A 62 14.81 -2.59 1.49
C ALA A 62 13.68 -3.63 1.39
N GLY A 63 13.24 -4.19 2.52
CA GLY A 63 12.08 -5.09 2.55
C GLY A 63 10.79 -4.39 2.12
N TRP A 64 10.62 -3.11 2.43
CA TRP A 64 9.42 -2.34 2.07
C TRP A 64 9.38 -1.90 0.61
N GLN A 65 10.50 -1.93 -0.12
CA GLN A 65 10.52 -1.62 -1.55
C GLN A 65 9.67 -2.59 -2.39
N ALA A 66 9.35 -3.79 -1.86
CA ALA A 66 8.43 -4.74 -2.50
C ALA A 66 6.94 -4.34 -2.37
N PHE A 67 6.62 -3.30 -1.60
CA PHE A 67 5.26 -2.91 -1.27
C PHE A 67 4.92 -1.53 -1.83
N LEU A 68 3.64 -1.32 -2.15
CA LEU A 68 3.11 0.00 -2.40
C LEU A 68 2.94 0.75 -1.08
N ARG A 69 3.52 1.93 -0.98
CA ARG A 69 3.22 2.87 0.10
C ARG A 69 1.94 3.61 -0.27
N VAL A 70 0.87 3.37 0.49
CA VAL A 70 -0.46 3.89 0.18
C VAL A 70 -1.03 4.72 1.32
N GLN A 71 -1.82 5.73 0.98
CA GLN A 71 -2.51 6.57 1.93
C GLN A 71 -4.03 6.42 1.78
N ASN A 72 -4.72 6.22 2.90
CA ASN A 72 -6.17 6.36 2.93
C ASN A 72 -6.53 7.84 2.76
N VAL A 73 -7.32 8.16 1.73
CA VAL A 73 -7.67 9.54 1.36
C VAL A 73 -8.55 10.24 2.41
N ASP A 74 -9.34 9.49 3.17
CA ASP A 74 -10.27 10.03 4.16
C ASP A 74 -9.59 10.26 5.52
N SER A 75 -8.76 9.31 5.96
CA SER A 75 -8.11 9.36 7.29
C SER A 75 -6.67 9.86 7.26
N GLY A 76 -6.07 9.99 6.08
CA GLY A 76 -4.65 10.33 5.92
C GLY A 76 -3.67 9.23 6.36
N ARG A 77 -4.17 8.08 6.87
CA ARG A 77 -3.34 6.99 7.39
C ARG A 77 -2.54 6.32 6.28
N VAL A 78 -1.23 6.23 6.47
CA VAL A 78 -0.29 5.56 5.57
C VAL A 78 -0.06 4.12 6.02
N HIS A 79 0.03 3.20 5.05
CA HIS A 79 0.41 1.80 5.26
C HIS A 79 1.06 1.24 3.99
N LEU A 80 1.61 0.03 4.11
CA LEU A 80 2.19 -0.72 3.01
C LEU A 80 1.17 -1.75 2.51
N LEU A 81 1.07 -1.92 1.20
CA LEU A 81 0.19 -2.88 0.55
C LEU A 81 1.01 -3.70 -0.46
N HIS A 82 0.95 -5.03 -0.35
CA HIS A 82 1.68 -5.90 -1.27
C HIS A 82 0.90 -6.02 -2.60
N PRO A 83 1.52 -5.77 -3.78
CA PRO A 83 0.83 -5.83 -5.06
C PRO A 83 0.14 -7.17 -5.35
N GLU A 84 0.66 -8.27 -4.83
CA GLU A 84 0.05 -9.60 -5.01
C GLU A 84 -1.30 -9.75 -4.30
N THR A 85 -1.53 -8.97 -3.24
CA THR A 85 -2.82 -8.94 -2.52
C THR A 85 -3.87 -8.13 -3.26
N ILE A 86 -3.50 -7.46 -4.37
CA ILE A 86 -4.43 -6.68 -5.19
C ILE A 86 -4.97 -7.59 -6.29
N GLU A 87 -6.29 -7.70 -6.33
CA GLU A 87 -7.01 -8.38 -7.40
C GLU A 87 -7.18 -7.46 -8.60
N SER A 88 -7.64 -6.23 -8.33
CA SER A 88 -7.79 -5.19 -9.35
C SER A 88 -7.59 -3.80 -8.75
N ALA A 89 -7.20 -2.85 -9.60
CA ALA A 89 -7.10 -1.45 -9.25
C ALA A 89 -7.60 -0.59 -10.42
N THR A 90 -8.52 0.32 -10.13
CA THR A 90 -9.02 1.29 -11.11
C THR A 90 -8.63 2.68 -10.65
N MET A 91 -7.93 3.42 -11.51
CA MET A 91 -7.61 4.81 -11.23
C MET A 91 -8.90 5.63 -11.21
N VAL A 92 -9.08 6.43 -10.16
CA VAL A 92 -10.27 7.28 -9.97
C VAL A 92 -9.93 8.77 -9.99
N GLN A 93 -8.66 9.13 -9.78
CA GLN A 93 -8.19 10.50 -9.87
C GLN A 93 -6.69 10.56 -10.21
N GLU A 94 -6.33 11.39 -11.20
CA GLU A 94 -4.96 11.77 -11.52
C GLU A 94 -4.52 13.00 -10.69
N GLN A 95 -3.21 13.16 -10.48
CA GLN A 95 -2.65 14.37 -9.85
C GLN A 95 -2.49 15.50 -10.85
#